data_AF-A0A941EB17-F1
#
_entry.id   AF-A0A941EB17-F1
#
_cell.length_a   1.000
_cell.length_b   1.000
_cell.length_c   1.000
_cell.angle_alpha   90.00
_cell.angle_beta   90.00
_cell.angle_gamma   90.00
#
_symmetry.space_group_name_H-M   'P 1'
#
loop_
_entity.id
_entity.type
_entity.pdbx_description
1 polymer ?
#
loop_
_entity_poly.entity_id
_entity_poly.type
_entity_poly.pdbx_seq_one_letter_code
_entity_poly.pdbx_strand_id
1 'polypeptide(L)'
;MDVQSIAVMRVPFVFTQDDLLRTDEFVDEAKSRGFEVALDDLRQLHELGLLCPLFRVDDDPDPRLVIDVPPPMGNDPGYSALLAASQGRLHDPAAEGYSEAFPFEIPEGLSPREWWNGYLYSSWQLLNLFDALRDREWIEQGIDLADRMDGVRRARAVTLALAALAPRFMPGVIGQLSLPPFADQEAYFAFRHEAGAAKLLEAVGYDPARLRPEAERLLGWAHTRDPLIDWLPVLRHSDHTGWFKLKLQALHCAWARVAAEVLLRAHEELADAGALEQLPSLQGLMWHTALHDRLGAKAGEVPSLDRALGSFGLSPHPRVLMLVEGKTELIHIPALLAELGLARSDQVRVQKCGSSDINVQLITRYGITPRLGQKIGDVQLLDRIPTALVVVMDPEHQWTTQATRDNVRRILRDAIREEVELQGGEIGDSDLDWLVNIHVWGEDKYELANFTNDELVPKITEIALSRGNPLASTDGWEPELRAKLEAARQNHHDIKVPLGQMRIGDIKTALATALWPVLLAKCELELASGKITTPVLERVLEVRQIVARLSGTGYALQRPPYDETHAGE
;
A
#
# COMPACT_ATOMS: atom_id res chain seq x y z
N MET A 1 15.86 -2.36 -41.76
CA MET A 1 14.88 -1.39 -42.27
C MET A 1 14.51 -0.52 -41.09
N ASP A 2 14.76 0.79 -41.16
CA ASP A 2 14.28 1.69 -40.12
C ASP A 2 12.75 1.67 -40.14
N VAL A 3 12.16 1.33 -39.01
CA VAL A 3 10.71 1.34 -38.83
C VAL A 3 10.26 2.80 -38.86
N GLN A 4 9.42 3.14 -39.82
CA GLN A 4 8.82 4.47 -39.91
C GLN A 4 7.74 4.64 -38.84
N SER A 5 7.77 5.77 -38.11
CA SER A 5 6.76 6.08 -37.09
C SER A 5 5.35 6.14 -37.66
N ILE A 6 5.23 6.51 -38.93
CA ILE A 6 3.98 6.56 -39.69
C ILE A 6 3.21 5.23 -39.64
N ALA A 7 3.90 4.09 -39.54
CA ALA A 7 3.24 2.78 -39.49
C ALA A 7 2.30 2.63 -38.27
N VAL A 8 2.59 3.34 -37.17
CA VAL A 8 1.77 3.38 -35.95
C VAL A 8 0.37 3.94 -36.23
N MET A 9 0.21 4.83 -37.21
CA MET A 9 -1.10 5.44 -37.54
C MET A 9 -2.11 4.45 -38.12
N ARG A 10 -1.66 3.28 -38.56
CA ARG A 10 -2.54 2.20 -39.05
C ARG A 10 -3.13 1.36 -37.91
N VAL A 11 -2.64 1.52 -36.69
CA VAL A 11 -3.16 0.80 -35.53
C VAL A 11 -4.50 1.42 -35.11
N PRO A 12 -5.60 0.65 -35.05
CA PRO A 12 -6.87 1.15 -34.57
C PRO A 12 -6.75 1.68 -33.14
N PHE A 13 -7.41 2.82 -32.88
CA PHE A 13 -7.45 3.47 -31.56
C PHE A 13 -6.08 3.88 -30.99
N VAL A 14 -5.05 4.01 -31.83
CA VAL A 14 -3.75 4.50 -31.40
C VAL A 14 -3.85 5.91 -30.81
N PHE A 15 -3.05 6.18 -29.77
CA PHE A 15 -3.08 7.43 -29.00
C PHE A 15 -4.43 7.75 -28.32
N THR A 16 -5.32 6.77 -28.14
CA THR A 16 -6.51 6.95 -27.29
C THR A 16 -6.21 6.74 -25.81
N GLN A 17 -5.23 5.87 -25.49
CA GLN A 17 -4.85 5.53 -24.11
C GLN A 17 -3.57 6.24 -23.66
N ASP A 18 -2.82 6.81 -24.60
CA ASP A 18 -1.59 7.57 -24.38
C ASP A 18 -1.62 8.83 -25.25
N ASP A 19 -1.03 9.91 -24.76
CA ASP A 19 -1.15 11.20 -25.45
C ASP A 19 -0.06 11.41 -26.51
N LEU A 20 -0.47 12.02 -27.63
CA LEU A 20 0.43 12.81 -28.47
C LEU A 20 0.48 14.23 -27.91
N LEU A 21 1.70 14.70 -27.71
CA LEU A 21 2.01 15.97 -27.08
C LEU A 21 2.59 16.92 -28.11
N ARG A 22 2.10 18.15 -28.13
CA ARG A 22 2.80 19.28 -28.77
C ARG A 22 4.12 19.55 -28.04
N THR A 23 4.99 20.33 -28.66
CA THR A 23 6.31 20.62 -28.09
C THR A 23 6.25 21.26 -26.70
N ASP A 24 5.33 22.21 -26.48
CA ASP A 24 5.08 22.84 -25.18
C ASP A 24 4.53 21.85 -24.15
N GLU A 25 3.55 21.03 -24.54
CA GLU A 25 2.99 19.97 -23.70
C GLU A 25 4.04 18.92 -23.31
N PHE A 26 4.93 18.56 -24.24
CA PHE A 26 6.04 17.62 -23.99
C PHE A 26 7.04 18.21 -22.99
N VAL A 27 7.38 19.50 -23.12
CA VAL A 27 8.25 20.20 -22.18
C VAL A 27 7.61 20.25 -20.78
N ASP A 28 6.32 20.55 -20.69
CA ASP A 28 5.64 20.64 -19.40
C ASP A 28 5.47 19.27 -18.74
N GLU A 29 5.20 18.21 -19.53
CA GLU A 29 5.17 16.84 -19.03
C GLU A 29 6.59 16.32 -18.67
N ALA A 30 7.64 16.75 -19.37
CA ALA A 30 9.02 16.49 -18.97
C ALA A 30 9.33 17.12 -17.60
N LYS A 31 8.94 18.38 -17.38
CA LYS A 31 9.06 19.05 -16.06
C LYS A 31 8.27 18.32 -14.97
N SER A 32 7.06 17.87 -15.27
CA SER A 32 6.23 17.11 -14.32
C SER A 32 6.92 15.82 -13.85
N ARG A 33 7.77 15.25 -14.71
CA ARG A 33 8.62 14.06 -14.50
C ARG A 33 10.03 14.37 -13.99
N GLY A 34 10.32 15.64 -13.72
CA GLY A 34 11.56 16.08 -13.05
C GLY A 34 12.72 16.39 -13.99
N PHE A 35 12.42 16.60 -15.28
CA PHE A 35 13.41 17.04 -16.27
C PHE A 35 13.33 18.55 -16.47
N GLU A 36 14.48 19.23 -16.36
CA GLU A 36 14.61 20.61 -16.79
C GLU A 36 15.00 20.62 -18.26
N VAL A 37 13.99 20.79 -19.13
CA VAL A 37 14.17 20.81 -20.58
C VAL A 37 13.52 22.07 -21.12
N ALA A 38 14.28 22.80 -21.93
CA ALA A 38 13.81 23.91 -22.73
C ALA A 38 13.65 23.50 -24.19
N LEU A 39 13.06 24.40 -24.97
CA LEU A 39 12.87 24.24 -26.40
C LEU A 39 14.20 24.05 -27.14
N ASP A 40 15.24 24.77 -26.70
CA ASP A 40 16.58 24.70 -27.26
C ASP A 40 17.21 23.30 -27.06
N ASP A 41 16.97 22.68 -25.91
CA ASP A 41 17.42 21.31 -25.64
C ASP A 41 16.76 20.33 -26.62
N LEU A 42 15.44 20.44 -26.87
CA LEU A 42 14.75 19.59 -27.83
C LEU A 42 15.25 19.80 -29.27
N ARG A 43 15.57 21.04 -29.65
CA ARG A 43 16.18 21.34 -30.96
C ARG A 43 17.51 20.61 -31.10
N GLN A 44 18.40 20.75 -30.13
CA GLN A 44 19.73 20.11 -30.15
C GLN A 44 19.63 18.59 -30.16
N LEU A 45 18.72 18.01 -29.36
CA LEU A 45 18.50 16.55 -29.37
C LEU A 45 17.98 16.05 -30.72
N HIS A 46 17.17 16.84 -31.43
CA HIS A 46 16.71 16.53 -32.78
C HIS A 46 17.83 16.67 -33.81
N GLU A 47 18.62 17.75 -33.75
CA GLU A 47 19.81 17.98 -34.60
C GLU A 47 20.81 16.81 -34.53
N LEU A 48 21.05 16.30 -33.32
CA LEU A 48 21.92 15.15 -33.07
C LEU A 48 21.23 13.79 -33.34
N GLY A 49 19.93 13.79 -33.64
CA GLY A 49 19.13 12.58 -33.83
C GLY A 49 18.91 11.75 -32.55
N LEU A 50 19.30 12.25 -31.37
CA LEU A 50 19.16 11.56 -30.08
C LEU A 50 17.70 11.45 -29.62
N LEU A 51 16.89 12.45 -29.96
CA LEU A 51 15.44 12.46 -29.73
C LEU A 51 14.75 13.21 -30.86
N CYS A 52 14.29 12.49 -31.88
CA CYS A 52 13.47 13.06 -32.94
C CYS A 52 12.00 13.10 -32.50
N PRO A 53 11.23 14.16 -32.85
CA PRO A 53 9.78 14.13 -32.73
C PRO A 53 9.19 12.88 -33.40
N LEU A 54 8.06 12.40 -32.90
CA LEU A 54 7.42 11.22 -33.46
C LEU A 54 6.83 11.54 -34.84
N PHE A 55 6.22 12.72 -34.97
CA PHE A 55 5.66 13.22 -36.21
C PHE A 55 5.94 14.72 -36.40
N ARG A 56 5.85 15.16 -37.66
CA ARG A 56 5.71 16.56 -38.04
C ARG A 56 4.47 16.70 -38.90
N VAL A 57 3.62 17.67 -38.58
CA VAL A 57 2.45 18.04 -39.39
C VAL A 57 2.83 19.22 -40.25
N ASP A 58 2.64 19.08 -41.56
CA ASP A 58 2.84 20.15 -42.53
C ASP A 58 1.49 20.73 -42.99
N ASP A 59 1.53 21.91 -43.58
CA ASP A 59 0.36 22.53 -44.20
C ASP A 59 0.15 21.99 -45.62
N ASP A 60 1.24 21.68 -46.32
CA ASP A 60 1.20 21.20 -47.70
C ASP A 60 1.08 19.65 -47.76
N PRO A 61 0.02 19.10 -48.40
CA PRO A 61 -0.15 17.66 -48.53
C PRO A 61 0.77 17.05 -49.60
N ASP A 62 1.43 15.94 -49.27
CA ASP A 62 2.09 15.05 -50.23
C ASP A 62 1.20 13.81 -50.49
N PRO A 63 0.63 13.64 -51.69
CA PRO A 63 -0.21 12.49 -52.03
C PRO A 63 0.48 11.12 -51.83
N ARG A 64 1.82 11.07 -51.82
CA ARG A 64 2.59 9.85 -51.59
C ARG A 64 2.59 9.41 -50.12
N LEU A 65 2.26 10.32 -49.20
CA LEU A 65 2.24 10.09 -47.76
C LEU A 65 0.83 9.81 -47.22
N VAL A 66 -0.20 9.77 -48.08
CA VAL A 66 -1.58 9.47 -47.67
C VAL A 66 -1.65 8.06 -47.09
N ILE A 67 -2.13 7.95 -45.85
CA ILE A 67 -2.36 6.68 -45.17
C ILE A 67 -3.86 6.48 -44.98
N ASP A 68 -4.33 5.29 -45.32
CA ASP A 68 -5.68 4.86 -44.92
C ASP A 68 -5.69 4.66 -43.41
N VAL A 69 -6.36 5.57 -42.71
CA VAL A 69 -6.47 5.58 -41.25
C VAL A 69 -7.92 5.40 -40.85
N PRO A 70 -8.19 4.82 -39.66
CA PRO A 70 -9.53 4.82 -39.09
C PRO A 70 -10.11 6.24 -39.04
N PRO A 71 -11.45 6.41 -39.16
CA PRO A 71 -12.07 7.71 -39.12
C PRO A 71 -11.65 8.44 -37.83
N PRO A 72 -11.11 9.67 -37.93
CA PRO A 72 -10.57 10.36 -36.78
C PRO A 72 -11.72 10.77 -35.84
N MET A 73 -11.55 10.60 -34.54
CA MET A 73 -12.58 10.92 -33.52
C MET A 73 -11.99 11.83 -32.43
N GLY A 74 -12.53 13.05 -32.25
CA GLY A 74 -12.09 13.98 -31.19
C GLY A 74 -11.56 15.33 -31.71
N ASN A 75 -10.91 16.09 -30.83
CA ASN A 75 -10.27 17.39 -31.12
C ASN A 75 -8.86 17.50 -30.49
N ASP A 76 -8.27 16.38 -30.07
CA ASP A 76 -6.94 16.32 -29.45
C ASP A 76 -5.80 16.25 -30.50
N PRO A 77 -4.52 16.31 -30.09
CA PRO A 77 -3.40 16.16 -31.02
C PRO A 77 -3.37 14.81 -31.75
N GLY A 78 -3.90 13.74 -31.13
CA GLY A 78 -4.05 12.41 -31.74
C GLY A 78 -4.98 12.43 -32.95
N TYR A 79 -6.16 13.02 -32.78
CA TYR A 79 -7.10 13.32 -33.86
C TYR A 79 -6.43 14.13 -34.97
N SER A 80 -5.73 15.20 -34.60
CA SER A 80 -5.06 16.08 -35.57
C SER A 80 -4.01 15.34 -36.40
N ALA A 81 -3.27 14.43 -35.76
CA ALA A 81 -2.28 13.58 -36.43
C ALA A 81 -2.92 12.58 -37.39
N LEU A 82 -4.01 11.92 -36.99
CA LEU A 82 -4.74 10.99 -37.86
C LEU A 82 -5.34 11.72 -39.08
N LEU A 83 -5.91 12.90 -38.87
CA LEU A 83 -6.42 13.72 -39.97
C LEU A 83 -5.28 14.14 -40.92
N ALA A 84 -4.15 14.59 -40.39
CA ALA A 84 -2.97 14.91 -41.19
C ALA A 84 -2.46 13.71 -41.98
N ALA A 85 -2.43 12.51 -41.38
CA ALA A 85 -2.05 11.27 -42.06
C ALA A 85 -2.98 10.93 -43.23
N SER A 86 -4.30 11.06 -43.03
CA SER A 86 -5.29 10.82 -44.09
C SER A 86 -5.19 11.81 -45.26
N GLN A 87 -4.57 12.97 -45.02
CA GLN A 87 -4.39 14.05 -45.99
C GLN A 87 -2.99 14.07 -46.60
N GLY A 88 -2.08 13.17 -46.19
CA GLY A 88 -0.69 13.15 -46.65
C GLY A 88 0.16 14.30 -46.11
N ARG A 89 -0.23 14.89 -44.97
CA ARG A 89 0.46 16.01 -44.30
C ARG A 89 1.32 15.58 -43.12
N LEU A 90 1.38 14.28 -42.83
CA LEU A 90 2.11 13.74 -41.68
C LEU A 90 3.46 13.16 -42.14
N HIS A 91 4.53 13.65 -41.54
CA HIS A 91 5.91 13.29 -41.84
C HIS A 91 6.56 12.55 -40.67
N ASP A 92 7.61 11.77 -40.95
CA ASP A 92 8.47 11.11 -39.97
C ASP A 92 9.82 11.84 -39.88
N PRO A 93 10.03 12.71 -38.88
CA PRO A 93 11.27 13.48 -38.75
C PRO A 93 12.53 12.62 -38.60
N ALA A 94 12.43 11.39 -38.09
CA ALA A 94 13.60 10.53 -37.98
C ALA A 94 14.06 9.96 -39.32
N ALA A 95 13.13 9.84 -40.29
CA ALA A 95 13.46 9.42 -41.65
C ALA A 95 13.95 10.59 -42.52
N GLU A 96 13.44 11.80 -42.26
CA GLU A 96 13.79 13.02 -43.01
C GLU A 96 15.08 13.69 -42.50
N GLY A 97 15.38 13.53 -41.21
CA GLY A 97 16.45 14.25 -40.52
C GLY A 97 16.03 15.67 -40.13
N TYR A 98 16.92 16.35 -39.40
CA TYR A 98 16.71 17.75 -39.01
C TYR A 98 16.84 18.69 -40.22
N SER A 99 16.00 19.72 -40.26
CA SER A 99 16.05 20.78 -41.25
C SER A 99 15.79 22.14 -40.61
N GLU A 100 16.66 23.11 -40.89
CA GLU A 100 16.53 24.50 -40.44
C GLU A 100 15.26 25.19 -40.99
N ALA A 101 14.68 24.65 -42.07
CA ALA A 101 13.43 25.16 -42.63
C ALA A 101 12.22 24.93 -41.70
N PHE A 102 12.36 24.11 -40.66
CA PHE A 102 11.31 23.78 -39.70
C PHE A 102 11.75 24.16 -38.28
N PRO A 103 11.81 25.48 -37.98
CA PRO A 103 12.41 25.98 -36.75
C PRO A 103 11.59 25.60 -35.52
N PHE A 104 12.30 25.37 -34.41
CA PHE A 104 11.69 25.18 -33.10
C PHE A 104 11.18 26.50 -32.50
N GLU A 105 11.71 27.64 -32.94
CA GLU A 105 11.36 28.98 -32.45
C GLU A 105 10.37 29.69 -33.38
N ILE A 106 9.54 30.55 -32.79
CA ILE A 106 8.56 31.34 -33.54
C ILE A 106 9.31 32.26 -34.53
N PRO A 107 9.03 32.17 -35.84
CA PRO A 107 9.58 33.08 -36.83
C PRO A 107 9.24 34.54 -36.51
N GLU A 108 10.16 35.46 -36.80
CA GLU A 108 9.94 36.89 -36.59
C GLU A 108 8.64 37.36 -37.26
N GLY A 109 7.78 38.03 -36.48
CA GLY A 109 6.52 38.60 -36.97
C GLY A 109 5.27 37.73 -36.79
N LEU A 110 5.40 36.50 -36.29
CA LEU A 110 4.26 35.66 -35.90
C LEU A 110 3.97 35.76 -34.40
N SER A 111 2.69 35.66 -34.01
CA SER A 111 2.32 35.63 -32.59
C SER A 111 2.35 34.19 -32.04
N PRO A 112 2.65 33.99 -30.74
CA PRO A 112 2.61 32.67 -30.10
C PRO A 112 1.26 31.97 -30.17
N ARG A 113 0.16 32.70 -30.45
CA ARG A 113 -1.19 32.13 -30.60
C ARG A 113 -1.48 31.61 -32.00
N GLU A 114 -0.75 32.09 -33.00
CA GLU A 114 -0.97 31.80 -34.42
C GLU A 114 0.04 30.78 -34.96
N TRP A 115 1.08 30.46 -34.18
CA TRP A 115 2.16 29.61 -34.61
C TRP A 115 2.42 28.47 -33.63
N TRP A 116 2.66 27.29 -34.20
CA TRP A 116 3.22 26.13 -33.51
C TRP A 116 4.20 25.45 -34.48
N ASN A 117 5.20 24.75 -33.97
CA ASN A 117 6.28 24.19 -34.79
C ASN A 117 5.93 22.91 -35.56
N GLY A 118 4.65 22.47 -35.52
CA GLY A 118 4.18 21.27 -36.22
C GLY A 118 4.66 19.94 -35.64
N TYR A 119 5.53 19.94 -34.63
CA TYR A 119 6.09 18.72 -34.05
C TYR A 119 5.16 18.10 -33.01
N LEU A 120 5.03 16.78 -33.10
CA LEU A 120 4.29 15.95 -32.15
C LEU A 120 5.20 14.88 -31.57
N TYR A 121 5.14 14.72 -30.25
CA TYR A 121 5.88 13.73 -29.49
C TYR A 121 4.92 12.72 -28.88
N SER A 122 5.32 11.46 -28.76
CA SER A 122 4.58 10.53 -27.90
C SER A 122 5.00 10.70 -26.45
N SER A 123 4.04 10.61 -25.53
CA SER A 123 4.30 10.54 -24.09
C SER A 123 5.26 9.40 -23.69
N TRP A 124 5.40 8.34 -24.50
CA TRP A 124 6.38 7.27 -24.30
C TRP A 124 7.82 7.70 -24.59
N GLN A 125 8.05 8.74 -25.39
CA GLN A 125 9.41 9.24 -25.67
C GLN A 125 10.07 9.83 -24.43
N LEU A 126 9.28 10.29 -23.45
CA LEU A 126 9.77 10.78 -22.17
C LEU A 126 10.55 9.70 -21.40
N LEU A 127 10.28 8.41 -21.61
CA LEU A 127 11.05 7.29 -21.05
C LEU A 127 12.54 7.30 -21.44
N ASN A 128 12.86 7.93 -22.57
CA ASN A 128 14.19 7.96 -23.14
C ASN A 128 14.88 9.32 -22.93
N LEU A 129 14.16 10.32 -22.40
CA LEU A 129 14.65 11.70 -22.31
C LEU A 129 15.90 11.80 -21.42
N PHE A 130 15.97 11.05 -20.32
CA PHE A 130 17.16 11.01 -19.47
C PHE A 130 18.40 10.55 -20.25
N ASP A 131 18.28 9.44 -20.98
CA ASP A 131 19.39 8.89 -21.75
C ASP A 131 19.78 9.83 -22.91
N ALA A 132 18.80 10.47 -23.56
CA ALA A 132 19.05 11.42 -24.63
C ALA A 132 19.82 12.66 -24.15
N LEU A 133 19.43 13.25 -23.02
CA LEU A 133 20.12 14.40 -22.41
C LEU A 133 21.54 14.05 -21.98
N ARG A 134 21.72 12.90 -21.31
CA ARG A 134 23.05 12.42 -20.90
C ARG A 134 23.95 12.17 -22.11
N ASP A 135 23.40 11.56 -23.15
CA ASP A 135 24.17 11.24 -24.35
C ASP A 135 24.60 12.51 -25.09
N ARG A 136 23.77 13.56 -25.10
CA ARG A 136 24.18 14.90 -25.58
C ARG A 136 25.39 15.42 -24.81
N GLU A 137 25.34 15.41 -23.48
CA GLU A 137 26.46 15.87 -22.65
C GLU A 137 27.75 15.08 -22.93
N TRP A 138 27.64 13.77 -23.17
CA TRP A 138 28.79 12.93 -23.52
C TRP A 138 29.35 13.25 -24.91
N ILE A 139 28.50 13.55 -25.88
CA ILE A 139 28.92 13.96 -27.23
C ILE A 139 29.62 15.32 -27.16
N GLU A 140 29.12 16.27 -26.37
CA GLU A 140 29.79 17.55 -26.09
C GLU A 140 31.17 17.35 -25.44
N GLN A 141 31.34 16.27 -24.67
CA GLN A 141 32.62 15.86 -24.08
C GLN A 141 33.52 15.03 -25.02
N GLY A 142 33.09 14.81 -26.26
CA GLY A 142 33.90 14.19 -27.32
C GLY A 142 33.68 12.68 -27.52
N ILE A 143 32.61 12.09 -27.00
CA ILE A 143 32.20 10.72 -27.35
C ILE A 143 31.58 10.72 -28.76
N ASP A 144 31.89 9.69 -29.55
CA ASP A 144 31.36 9.55 -30.91
C ASP A 144 29.84 9.31 -30.89
N LEU A 145 29.12 10.11 -31.67
CA LEU A 145 27.67 9.98 -31.88
C LEU A 145 27.31 8.58 -32.40
N ALA A 146 28.16 8.00 -33.27
CA ALA A 146 27.91 6.70 -33.88
C ALA A 146 27.73 5.58 -32.84
N ASP A 147 28.48 5.64 -31.72
CA ASP A 147 28.42 4.66 -30.63
C ASP A 147 27.09 4.69 -29.86
N ARG A 148 26.30 5.77 -30.02
CA ARG A 148 25.03 5.98 -29.32
C ARG A 148 23.82 5.62 -30.16
N MET A 149 23.95 5.65 -31.49
CA MET A 149 22.82 5.52 -32.42
C MET A 149 22.05 4.20 -32.31
N ASP A 150 22.71 3.09 -31.96
CA ASP A 150 22.01 1.82 -31.77
C ASP A 150 21.09 1.83 -30.54
N GLY A 151 21.48 2.54 -29.49
CA GLY A 151 20.65 2.78 -28.31
C GLY A 151 19.43 3.64 -28.65
N VAL A 152 19.63 4.69 -29.44
CA VAL A 152 18.56 5.59 -29.89
C VAL A 152 17.55 4.89 -30.79
N ARG A 153 18.01 4.11 -31.78
CA ARG A 153 17.12 3.32 -32.65
C ARG A 153 16.31 2.31 -31.85
N ARG A 154 16.95 1.65 -30.88
CA ARG A 154 16.30 0.74 -29.94
C ARG A 154 15.22 1.46 -29.12
N ALA A 155 15.54 2.60 -28.54
CA ALA A 155 14.64 3.41 -27.74
C ALA A 155 13.41 3.85 -28.56
N ARG A 156 13.62 4.30 -29.79
CA ARG A 156 12.54 4.64 -30.74
C ARG A 156 11.66 3.42 -31.05
N ALA A 157 12.25 2.27 -31.34
CA ALA A 157 11.49 1.05 -31.60
C ALA A 157 10.61 0.65 -30.41
N VAL A 158 11.10 0.80 -29.16
CA VAL A 158 10.28 0.59 -27.96
C VAL A 158 9.13 1.59 -27.87
N THR A 159 9.35 2.87 -28.14
CA THR A 159 8.29 3.89 -28.20
C THR A 159 7.18 3.49 -29.18
N LEU A 160 7.54 3.04 -30.40
CA LEU A 160 6.57 2.63 -31.40
C LEU A 160 5.78 1.38 -30.96
N ALA A 161 6.46 0.40 -30.37
CA ALA A 161 5.82 -0.79 -29.82
C ALA A 161 4.85 -0.42 -28.69
N LEU A 162 5.23 0.46 -27.76
CA LEU A 162 4.37 0.92 -26.67
C LEU A 162 3.13 1.64 -27.20
N ALA A 163 3.28 2.55 -28.17
CA ALA A 163 2.15 3.23 -28.80
C ALA A 163 1.18 2.24 -29.49
N ALA A 164 1.71 1.24 -30.20
CA ALA A 164 0.89 0.23 -30.86
C ALA A 164 0.17 -0.71 -29.87
N LEU A 165 0.81 -1.04 -28.74
CA LEU A 165 0.29 -1.95 -27.72
C LEU A 165 -0.64 -1.26 -26.71
N ALA A 166 -0.49 0.05 -26.48
CA ALA A 166 -1.21 0.80 -25.46
C ALA A 166 -2.74 0.65 -25.57
N PRO A 167 -3.37 0.75 -26.76
CA PRO A 167 -4.82 0.56 -26.90
C PRO A 167 -5.34 -0.78 -26.39
N ARG A 168 -4.53 -1.85 -26.47
CA ARG A 168 -4.92 -3.18 -25.99
C ARG A 168 -4.60 -3.41 -24.52
N PHE A 169 -3.40 -3.07 -24.09
CA PHE A 169 -2.88 -3.52 -22.79
C PHE A 169 -2.94 -2.45 -21.70
N MET A 170 -2.74 -1.18 -22.05
CA MET A 170 -2.65 -0.09 -21.06
C MET A 170 -3.89 0.01 -20.15
N PRO A 171 -5.15 -0.08 -20.65
CA PRO A 171 -6.31 -0.01 -19.77
C PRO A 171 -6.35 -1.11 -18.72
N GLY A 172 -5.81 -2.30 -19.03
CA GLY A 172 -5.70 -3.39 -18.08
C GLY A 172 -4.58 -3.20 -17.06
N VAL A 173 -3.58 -2.36 -17.36
CA VAL A 173 -2.47 -2.01 -16.47
C VAL A 173 -2.89 -0.89 -15.52
N ILE A 174 -3.46 0.20 -16.05
CA ILE A 174 -3.84 1.38 -15.24
C ILE A 174 -5.25 1.26 -14.66
N GLY A 175 -6.11 0.38 -15.18
CA GLY A 175 -7.50 0.26 -14.74
C GLY A 175 -8.40 1.42 -15.17
N GLN A 176 -7.97 2.19 -16.18
CA GLN A 176 -8.68 3.34 -16.74
C GLN A 176 -8.77 3.17 -18.26
N LEU A 177 -9.93 3.48 -18.80
CA LEU A 177 -10.17 3.55 -20.23
C LEU A 177 -10.36 5.01 -20.62
N SER A 178 -9.51 5.50 -21.52
CA SER A 178 -9.64 6.84 -22.10
C SER A 178 -10.21 6.70 -23.51
N LEU A 179 -11.42 7.17 -23.74
CA LEU A 179 -12.02 7.20 -25.07
C LEU A 179 -12.66 8.57 -25.30
N PRO A 180 -12.48 9.18 -26.49
CA PRO A 180 -13.20 10.38 -26.86
C PRO A 180 -14.72 10.22 -26.66
N PRO A 181 -15.48 11.27 -26.30
CA PRO A 181 -16.92 11.19 -26.02
C PRO A 181 -17.79 10.61 -27.13
N PHE A 182 -17.29 10.55 -28.36
CA PHE A 182 -17.98 10.02 -29.55
C PHE A 182 -17.32 8.77 -30.13
N ALA A 183 -16.36 8.18 -29.42
CA ALA A 183 -15.72 6.95 -29.86
C ALA A 183 -16.68 5.77 -29.75
N ASP A 184 -16.67 4.91 -30.77
CA ASP A 184 -17.41 3.66 -30.78
C ASP A 184 -16.78 2.68 -29.77
N GLN A 185 -17.41 2.59 -28.60
CA GLN A 185 -16.95 1.70 -27.52
C GLN A 185 -17.05 0.22 -27.91
N GLU A 186 -18.08 -0.17 -28.68
CA GLU A 186 -18.25 -1.55 -29.11
C GLU A 186 -17.13 -1.95 -30.08
N ALA A 187 -16.82 -1.10 -31.04
CA ALA A 187 -15.69 -1.30 -31.95
C ALA A 187 -14.35 -1.36 -31.20
N TYR A 188 -14.17 -0.55 -30.16
CA TYR A 188 -12.97 -0.60 -29.32
C TYR A 188 -12.83 -1.93 -28.56
N PHE A 189 -13.90 -2.41 -27.93
CA PHE A 189 -13.87 -3.70 -27.23
C PHE A 189 -13.68 -4.88 -28.18
N ALA A 190 -14.31 -4.85 -29.37
CA ALA A 190 -14.07 -5.84 -30.42
C ALA A 190 -12.60 -5.85 -30.84
N PHE A 191 -12.03 -4.67 -31.12
CA PHE A 191 -10.60 -4.52 -31.41
C PHE A 191 -9.72 -5.09 -30.28
N ARG A 192 -9.99 -4.76 -29.01
CA ARG A 192 -9.21 -5.29 -27.88
C ARG A 192 -9.27 -6.80 -27.76
N HIS A 193 -10.37 -7.43 -28.19
CA HIS A 193 -10.46 -8.87 -28.21
C HIS A 193 -9.68 -9.47 -29.39
N GLU A 194 -9.87 -8.93 -30.59
CA GLU A 194 -9.37 -9.49 -31.84
C GLU A 194 -7.90 -9.17 -32.18
N ALA A 195 -7.39 -8.02 -31.73
CA ALA A 195 -6.09 -7.50 -32.13
C ALA A 195 -4.92 -8.15 -31.37
N GLY A 196 -4.51 -9.35 -31.76
CA GLY A 196 -3.39 -10.04 -31.08
C GLY A 196 -2.07 -9.25 -31.09
N ALA A 197 -1.28 -9.38 -30.02
CA ALA A 197 0.00 -8.68 -29.83
C ALA A 197 0.95 -8.83 -31.02
N ALA A 198 1.01 -10.02 -31.62
CA ALA A 198 1.85 -10.30 -32.79
C ALA A 198 1.57 -9.35 -33.96
N LYS A 199 0.29 -9.13 -34.29
CA LYS A 199 -0.12 -8.25 -35.40
C LYS A 199 0.21 -6.78 -35.12
N LEU A 200 0.03 -6.35 -33.87
CA LEU A 200 0.34 -4.98 -33.46
C LEU A 200 1.85 -4.70 -33.53
N LEU A 201 2.68 -5.66 -33.11
CA LEU A 201 4.14 -5.55 -33.18
C LEU A 201 4.66 -5.63 -34.62
N GLU A 202 4.08 -6.52 -35.44
CA GLU A 202 4.39 -6.64 -36.87
C GLU A 202 4.08 -5.33 -37.61
N ALA A 203 2.95 -4.68 -37.30
CA ALA A 203 2.56 -3.41 -37.90
C ALA A 203 3.61 -2.31 -37.72
N VAL A 204 4.38 -2.37 -36.63
CA VAL A 204 5.48 -1.44 -36.33
C VAL A 204 6.85 -2.10 -36.45
N GLY A 205 6.97 -3.23 -37.14
CA GLY A 205 8.24 -3.92 -37.38
C GLY A 205 9.06 -4.22 -36.11
N TYR A 206 8.41 -4.42 -34.97
CA TYR A 206 9.08 -4.69 -33.70
C TYR A 206 9.25 -6.19 -33.47
N ASP A 207 10.47 -6.61 -33.14
CA ASP A 207 10.80 -8.00 -32.86
C ASP A 207 10.23 -8.44 -31.48
N PRO A 208 9.27 -9.38 -31.44
CA PRO A 208 8.68 -9.84 -30.18
C PRO A 208 9.67 -10.44 -29.18
N ALA A 209 10.81 -10.99 -29.64
CA ALA A 209 11.83 -11.55 -28.75
C ALA A 209 12.46 -10.49 -27.83
N ARG A 210 12.28 -9.19 -28.15
CA ARG A 210 12.81 -8.07 -27.38
C ARG A 210 11.89 -7.57 -26.28
N LEU A 211 10.64 -8.02 -26.22
CA LEU A 211 9.66 -7.55 -25.22
C LEU A 211 10.17 -7.70 -23.78
N ARG A 212 10.57 -8.93 -23.39
CA ARG A 212 11.08 -9.20 -22.05
C ARG A 212 12.38 -8.44 -21.74
N PRO A 213 13.45 -8.51 -22.56
CA PRO A 213 14.69 -7.78 -22.27
C PRO A 213 14.49 -6.27 -22.12
N GLU A 214 13.64 -5.64 -22.95
CA GLU A 214 13.36 -4.20 -22.83
C GLU A 214 12.51 -3.88 -21.61
N ALA A 215 11.56 -4.74 -21.23
CA ALA A 215 10.81 -4.59 -19.99
C ALA A 215 11.71 -4.72 -18.75
N GLU A 216 12.58 -5.74 -18.69
CA GLU A 216 13.56 -5.90 -17.61
C GLU A 216 14.52 -4.70 -17.54
N ARG A 217 14.92 -4.13 -18.68
CA ARG A 217 15.71 -2.89 -18.74
C ARG A 217 14.97 -1.71 -18.11
N LEU A 218 13.69 -1.51 -18.46
CA LEU A 218 12.87 -0.44 -17.89
C LEU A 218 12.65 -0.61 -16.38
N LEU A 219 12.39 -1.84 -15.92
CA LEU A 219 12.24 -2.16 -14.51
C LEU A 219 13.56 -1.96 -13.73
N GLY A 220 14.69 -2.44 -14.26
CA GLY A 220 16.00 -2.23 -13.65
C GLY A 220 16.39 -0.75 -13.60
N TRP A 221 16.09 0.01 -14.67
CA TRP A 221 16.29 1.45 -14.69
C TRP A 221 15.45 2.14 -13.61
N ALA A 222 14.16 1.80 -13.51
CA ALA A 222 13.28 2.34 -12.48
C ALA A 222 13.75 1.97 -11.06
N HIS A 223 14.19 0.72 -10.85
CA HIS A 223 14.73 0.25 -9.58
C HIS A 223 15.88 1.14 -9.07
N THR A 224 16.84 1.44 -9.93
CA THR A 224 18.05 2.21 -9.56
C THR A 224 17.79 3.69 -9.33
N ARG A 225 16.65 4.22 -9.78
CA ARG A 225 16.39 5.66 -9.86
C ARG A 225 15.16 6.11 -9.09
N ASP A 226 14.30 5.20 -8.69
CA ASP A 226 13.07 5.55 -8.00
C ASP A 226 13.38 5.95 -6.55
N PRO A 227 13.13 7.22 -6.17
CA PRO A 227 13.33 7.66 -4.79
C PRO A 227 12.37 6.96 -3.80
N LEU A 228 11.34 6.27 -4.31
CA LEU A 228 10.35 5.53 -3.53
C LEU A 228 10.49 4.01 -3.71
N ILE A 229 11.64 3.50 -4.17
CA ILE A 229 11.82 2.06 -4.43
C ILE A 229 11.46 1.19 -3.22
N ASP A 230 11.88 1.60 -2.02
CA ASP A 230 11.56 0.85 -0.80
C ASP A 230 10.05 0.75 -0.59
N TRP A 231 9.30 1.80 -0.95
CA TRP A 231 7.84 1.91 -0.83
C TRP A 231 7.08 1.21 -1.96
N LEU A 232 7.76 0.69 -3.00
CA LEU A 232 7.14 0.00 -4.12
C LEU A 232 6.16 -1.12 -3.70
N PRO A 233 6.44 -1.95 -2.67
CA PRO A 233 5.51 -2.98 -2.21
C PRO A 233 4.16 -2.44 -1.75
N VAL A 234 4.10 -1.18 -1.28
CA VAL A 234 2.84 -0.50 -0.93
C VAL A 234 2.27 0.20 -2.16
N LEU A 235 3.09 0.93 -2.92
CA LEU A 235 2.64 1.70 -4.09
C LEU A 235 1.94 0.84 -5.14
N ARG A 236 2.37 -0.41 -5.33
CA ARG A 236 1.73 -1.34 -6.28
C ARG A 236 0.27 -1.69 -5.98
N HIS A 237 -0.17 -1.51 -4.73
CA HIS A 237 -1.57 -1.71 -4.33
C HIS A 237 -2.41 -0.45 -4.54
N SER A 238 -1.79 0.66 -4.92
CA SER A 238 -2.50 1.87 -5.33
C SER A 238 -3.05 1.72 -6.75
N ASP A 239 -4.15 2.42 -7.03
CA ASP A 239 -4.65 2.57 -8.40
C ASP A 239 -3.84 3.60 -9.21
N HIS A 240 -4.15 3.72 -10.51
CA HIS A 240 -3.52 4.72 -11.39
C HIS A 240 -3.66 6.14 -10.86
N THR A 241 -4.79 6.48 -10.22
CA THR A 241 -5.01 7.79 -9.60
C THR A 241 -3.95 8.10 -8.55
N GLY A 242 -3.54 7.10 -7.76
CA GLY A 242 -2.46 7.24 -6.80
C GLY A 242 -1.10 7.40 -7.46
N TRP A 243 -0.79 6.60 -8.49
CA TRP A 243 0.48 6.70 -9.22
C TRP A 243 0.65 8.06 -9.91
N PHE A 244 -0.40 8.62 -10.51
CA PHE A 244 -0.33 9.93 -11.19
C PHE A 244 -0.29 11.13 -10.24
N LYS A 245 -0.51 10.93 -8.94
CA LYS A 245 -0.25 11.97 -7.92
C LYS A 245 1.23 12.10 -7.59
N LEU A 246 2.05 11.11 -7.93
CA LEU A 246 3.51 11.21 -7.82
C LEU A 246 4.01 12.38 -8.67
N LYS A 247 5.20 12.88 -8.33
CA LYS A 247 5.83 14.00 -9.03
C LYS A 247 7.29 13.68 -9.32
N LEU A 248 7.85 14.40 -10.28
CA LEU A 248 9.26 14.34 -10.62
C LEU A 248 9.69 12.91 -10.97
N GLN A 249 10.88 12.51 -10.50
CA GLN A 249 11.48 11.21 -10.79
C GLN A 249 10.63 10.01 -10.36
N ALA A 250 9.84 10.14 -9.28
CA ALA A 250 8.94 9.07 -8.83
C ALA A 250 7.82 8.80 -9.87
N LEU A 251 7.22 9.87 -10.41
CA LEU A 251 6.23 9.76 -11.49
C LEU A 251 6.85 9.13 -12.74
N HIS A 252 8.07 9.52 -13.07
CA HIS A 252 8.78 8.98 -14.22
C HIS A 252 9.08 7.48 -14.08
N CYS A 253 9.52 7.04 -12.90
CA CYS A 253 9.76 5.63 -12.60
C CYS A 253 8.45 4.82 -12.60
N ALA A 254 7.32 5.41 -12.15
CA ALA A 254 6.01 4.78 -12.28
C ALA A 254 5.65 4.54 -13.75
N TRP A 255 5.84 5.53 -14.63
CA TRP A 255 5.64 5.38 -16.08
C TRP A 255 6.55 4.32 -16.72
N ALA A 256 7.81 4.23 -16.29
CA ALA A 256 8.72 3.18 -16.76
C ALA A 256 8.19 1.77 -16.40
N ARG A 257 7.62 1.60 -15.20
CA ARG A 257 6.99 0.34 -14.80
C ARG A 257 5.67 0.06 -15.52
N VAL A 258 4.86 1.09 -15.82
CA VAL A 258 3.66 0.94 -16.66
C VAL A 258 4.04 0.47 -18.06
N ALA A 259 5.06 1.08 -18.67
CA ALA A 259 5.57 0.66 -19.97
C ALA A 259 6.09 -0.79 -19.94
N ALA A 260 6.87 -1.15 -18.91
CA ALA A 260 7.32 -2.52 -18.74
C ALA A 260 6.14 -3.51 -18.63
N GLU A 261 5.08 -3.16 -17.89
CA GLU A 261 3.90 -4.02 -17.75
C GLU A 261 3.14 -4.19 -19.08
N VAL A 262 3.07 -3.14 -19.92
CA VAL A 262 2.50 -3.23 -21.28
C VAL A 262 3.29 -4.22 -22.14
N LEU A 263 4.63 -4.13 -22.13
CA LEU A 263 5.50 -5.05 -22.87
C LEU A 263 5.40 -6.49 -22.34
N LEU A 264 5.36 -6.67 -21.01
CA LEU A 264 5.28 -7.99 -20.39
C LEU A 264 3.93 -8.66 -20.63
N ARG A 265 2.82 -7.93 -20.66
CA ARG A 265 1.51 -8.51 -21.02
C ARG A 265 1.46 -8.97 -22.48
N ALA A 266 2.07 -8.21 -23.38
CA ALA A 266 2.25 -8.64 -24.77
C ALA A 266 3.13 -9.90 -24.85
N HIS A 267 4.21 -9.96 -24.07
CA HIS A 267 5.07 -11.14 -23.97
C HIS A 267 4.30 -12.37 -23.47
N GLU A 268 3.53 -12.22 -22.39
CA GLU A 268 2.71 -13.29 -21.80
C GLU A 268 1.66 -13.80 -22.80
N GLU A 269 0.96 -12.93 -23.52
CA GLU A 269 0.01 -13.34 -24.57
C GLU A 269 0.68 -14.18 -25.67
N LEU A 270 1.87 -13.78 -26.11
CA LEU A 270 2.63 -14.51 -27.11
C LEU A 270 3.21 -15.83 -26.57
N ALA A 271 3.60 -15.86 -25.30
CA ALA A 271 4.06 -17.07 -24.64
C ALA A 271 2.91 -18.08 -24.45
N ASP A 272 1.71 -17.61 -24.11
CA ASP A 272 0.50 -18.42 -24.01
C ASP A 272 0.07 -18.98 -25.38
N ALA A 273 0.32 -18.24 -26.46
CA ALA A 273 0.16 -18.70 -27.83
C ALA A 273 1.31 -19.62 -28.32
N GLY A 274 2.33 -19.88 -27.50
CA GLY A 274 3.49 -20.72 -27.83
C GLY A 274 4.52 -20.08 -28.77
N ALA A 275 4.43 -18.77 -29.02
CA ALA A 275 5.37 -18.03 -29.87
C ALA A 275 6.63 -17.57 -29.12
N LEU A 276 6.57 -17.45 -27.79
CA LEU A 276 7.68 -17.09 -26.91
C LEU A 276 7.77 -18.04 -25.71
N GLU A 277 8.91 -18.02 -25.01
CA GLU A 277 9.05 -18.73 -23.74
C GLU A 277 8.26 -18.04 -22.62
N GLN A 278 7.72 -18.84 -21.70
CA GLN A 278 7.06 -18.33 -20.49
C GLN A 278 8.04 -17.55 -19.62
N LEU A 279 7.54 -16.53 -18.91
CA LEU A 279 8.35 -15.79 -17.95
C LEU A 279 8.82 -16.72 -16.83
N PRO A 280 10.06 -16.53 -16.31
CA PRO A 280 10.55 -17.34 -15.21
C PRO A 280 9.68 -17.13 -13.97
N SER A 281 9.38 -18.21 -13.25
CA SER A 281 8.74 -18.09 -11.94
C SER A 281 9.69 -17.42 -10.96
N LEU A 282 9.20 -16.43 -10.21
CA LEU A 282 9.97 -15.78 -9.15
C LEU A 282 9.81 -16.48 -7.79
N GLN A 283 8.95 -17.50 -7.71
CA GLN A 283 8.63 -18.17 -6.46
C GLN A 283 9.87 -18.85 -5.85
N GLY A 284 10.19 -18.48 -4.61
CA GLY A 284 11.32 -19.04 -3.87
C GLY A 284 12.69 -18.45 -4.23
N LEU A 285 12.76 -17.46 -5.13
CA LEU A 285 14.01 -16.75 -5.37
C LEU A 285 14.35 -15.84 -4.18
N MET A 286 15.56 -15.99 -3.65
CA MET A 286 16.05 -15.16 -2.54
C MET A 286 16.73 -13.87 -3.02
N TRP A 287 17.08 -13.78 -4.30
CA TRP A 287 17.76 -12.61 -4.87
C TRP A 287 16.80 -11.82 -5.75
N HIS A 288 16.93 -10.50 -5.69
CA HIS A 288 16.10 -9.59 -6.46
C HIS A 288 16.45 -9.65 -7.94
N THR A 289 15.42 -9.69 -8.78
CA THR A 289 15.49 -9.56 -10.24
C THR A 289 14.63 -8.39 -10.67
N ALA A 290 14.88 -7.81 -11.85
CA ALA A 290 14.05 -6.72 -12.39
C ALA A 290 12.55 -7.06 -12.42
N LEU A 291 12.18 -8.32 -12.66
CA LEU A 291 10.78 -8.78 -12.69
C LEU A 291 10.07 -8.69 -11.32
N HIS A 292 10.81 -8.60 -10.20
CA HIS A 292 10.20 -8.37 -8.88
C HIS A 292 9.55 -6.97 -8.77
N ASP A 293 9.94 -6.03 -9.64
CA ASP A 293 9.46 -4.65 -9.63
C ASP A 293 8.26 -4.41 -10.54
N ARG A 294 7.66 -5.47 -11.10
CA ARG A 294 6.40 -5.40 -11.86
C ARG A 294 5.28 -4.74 -11.06
N LEU A 295 4.37 -4.08 -11.77
CA LEU A 295 3.12 -3.54 -11.19
C LEU A 295 2.02 -4.61 -11.16
N GLY A 296 2.03 -5.56 -12.12
CA GLY A 296 1.00 -6.58 -12.25
C GLY A 296 0.90 -7.49 -11.03
N ALA A 297 -0.27 -7.47 -10.38
CA ALA A 297 -0.64 -8.35 -9.28
C ALA A 297 -0.96 -9.78 -9.78
N LYS A 298 0.04 -10.54 -10.24
CA LYS A 298 -0.11 -12.00 -10.22
C LYS A 298 0.06 -12.44 -8.77
N ALA A 299 -1.03 -12.96 -8.19
CA ALA A 299 -1.25 -13.15 -6.75
C ALA A 299 -0.19 -14.00 -6.01
N GLY A 300 0.73 -14.65 -6.71
CA GLY A 300 1.78 -15.48 -6.13
C GLY A 300 3.10 -14.77 -5.83
N GLU A 301 3.39 -13.59 -6.42
CA GLU A 301 4.73 -12.97 -6.34
C GLU A 301 4.74 -11.63 -5.60
N VAL A 302 3.55 -11.07 -5.36
CA VAL A 302 3.36 -9.78 -4.72
C VAL A 302 2.94 -9.98 -3.26
N PRO A 303 3.65 -9.38 -2.27
CA PRO A 303 3.16 -9.34 -0.90
C PRO A 303 1.76 -8.72 -0.85
N SER A 304 0.84 -9.33 -0.10
CA SER A 304 -0.46 -8.74 0.19
C SER A 304 -0.32 -7.32 0.78
N LEU A 305 -1.36 -6.49 0.61
CA LEU A 305 -1.34 -5.12 1.12
C LEU A 305 -1.10 -5.08 2.63
N ASP A 306 -1.75 -5.96 3.39
CA ASP A 306 -1.58 -6.05 4.85
C ASP A 306 -0.13 -6.38 5.23
N ARG A 307 0.52 -7.26 4.49
CA ARG A 307 1.93 -7.62 4.69
C ARG A 307 2.85 -6.47 4.34
N ALA A 308 2.61 -5.80 3.22
CA ALA A 308 3.35 -4.62 2.80
C ALA A 308 3.22 -3.50 3.86
N LEU A 309 2.00 -3.14 4.27
CA LEU A 309 1.79 -2.16 5.34
C LEU A 309 2.44 -2.60 6.66
N GLY A 310 2.39 -3.90 6.95
CA GLY A 310 3.04 -4.52 8.11
C GLY A 310 4.55 -4.28 8.16
N SER A 311 5.27 -4.44 7.04
CA SER A 311 6.72 -4.20 6.99
C SER A 311 7.10 -2.73 7.19
N PHE A 312 6.17 -1.81 6.93
CA PHE A 312 6.34 -0.37 7.19
C PHE A 312 5.90 0.07 8.59
N GLY A 313 5.35 -0.83 9.42
CA GLY A 313 4.75 -0.43 10.69
C GLY A 313 3.50 0.45 10.50
N LEU A 314 2.79 0.27 9.39
CA LEU A 314 1.56 0.97 9.00
C LEU A 314 0.34 0.03 8.99
N SER A 315 0.46 -1.16 9.59
CA SER A 315 -0.66 -2.10 9.66
C SER A 315 -1.86 -1.45 10.36
N PRO A 316 -3.06 -1.50 9.79
CA PRO A 316 -4.26 -0.96 10.43
C PRO A 316 -4.76 -1.85 11.60
N HIS A 317 -4.16 -3.02 11.76
CA HIS A 317 -4.55 -4.01 12.75
C HIS A 317 -3.75 -3.85 14.05
N PRO A 318 -4.42 -3.82 15.22
CA PRO A 318 -3.73 -3.74 16.48
C PRO A 318 -2.87 -5.00 16.71
N ARG A 319 -1.70 -4.85 17.32
CA ARG A 319 -0.93 -6.00 17.83
C ARG A 319 -1.65 -6.67 18.99
N VAL A 320 -2.30 -5.88 19.84
CA VAL A 320 -3.10 -6.38 20.97
C VAL A 320 -4.48 -5.75 20.96
N LEU A 321 -5.51 -6.59 20.98
CA LEU A 321 -6.87 -6.19 21.32
C LEU A 321 -7.11 -6.53 22.80
N MET A 322 -7.21 -5.50 23.63
CA MET A 322 -7.45 -5.65 25.06
C MET A 322 -8.93 -5.43 25.37
N LEU A 323 -9.62 -6.46 25.85
CA LEU A 323 -11.03 -6.39 26.23
C LEU A 323 -11.15 -6.19 27.75
N VAL A 324 -11.89 -5.15 28.15
CA VAL A 324 -12.07 -4.72 29.54
C VAL A 324 -13.54 -4.44 29.84
N GLU A 325 -14.01 -4.60 31.07
CA GLU A 325 -15.43 -4.58 31.42
C GLU A 325 -15.98 -3.17 31.72
N GLY A 326 -15.24 -2.42 32.52
CA GLY A 326 -15.66 -1.22 33.21
C GLY A 326 -15.24 0.10 32.56
N LYS A 327 -15.94 1.18 32.92
CA LYS A 327 -15.60 2.55 32.46
C LYS A 327 -14.29 3.06 33.04
N THR A 328 -13.92 2.61 34.24
CA THR A 328 -12.71 3.02 34.96
C THR A 328 -11.46 2.54 34.22
N GLU A 329 -11.48 1.29 33.76
CA GLU A 329 -10.42 0.65 32.98
C GLU A 329 -10.17 1.36 31.64
N LEU A 330 -11.24 1.78 30.96
CA LEU A 330 -11.17 2.55 29.71
C LEU A 330 -10.51 3.94 29.88
N ILE A 331 -10.33 4.41 31.12
CA ILE A 331 -9.62 5.66 31.42
C ILE A 331 -8.18 5.35 31.80
N HIS A 332 -7.98 4.47 32.78
CA HIS A 332 -6.65 4.20 33.33
C HIS A 332 -5.74 3.43 32.38
N ILE A 333 -6.27 2.42 31.67
CA ILE A 333 -5.42 1.54 30.84
C ILE A 333 -4.87 2.31 29.63
N PRO A 334 -5.67 3.05 28.84
CA PRO A 334 -5.10 3.84 27.74
C PRO A 334 -4.10 4.89 28.23
N ALA A 335 -4.36 5.53 29.39
CA ALA A 335 -3.43 6.48 29.97
C ALA A 335 -2.10 5.81 30.36
N LEU A 336 -2.14 4.65 31.03
CA LEU A 336 -0.95 3.90 31.42
C LEU A 336 -0.18 3.35 30.21
N LEU A 337 -0.89 2.89 29.17
CA LEU A 337 -0.27 2.50 27.91
C LEU A 337 0.46 3.67 27.25
N ALA A 338 -0.12 4.87 27.27
CA ALA A 338 0.51 6.07 26.73
C ALA A 338 1.81 6.43 27.48
N GLU A 339 1.81 6.37 28.81
CA GLU A 339 3.02 6.58 29.64
C GLU A 339 4.15 5.59 29.31
N LEU A 340 3.79 4.38 28.87
CA LEU A 340 4.74 3.34 28.47
C LEU A 340 5.11 3.36 26.98
N GLY A 341 4.70 4.39 26.24
CA GLY A 341 5.00 4.55 24.81
C GLY A 341 4.16 3.68 23.87
N LEU A 342 3.03 3.16 24.34
CA LEU A 342 2.07 2.33 23.59
C LEU A 342 0.79 3.10 23.26
N ALA A 343 0.92 4.38 22.92
CA ALA A 343 -0.21 5.27 22.66
C ALA A 343 -0.91 5.02 21.31
N ARG A 344 -0.28 4.28 20.38
CA ARG A 344 -0.82 4.10 19.04
C ARG A 344 -1.85 2.97 19.00
N SER A 345 -2.94 3.20 18.27
CA SER A 345 -4.07 2.25 18.18
C SER A 345 -3.78 1.00 17.33
N ASP A 346 -2.69 1.00 16.56
CA ASP A 346 -2.14 -0.17 15.86
C ASP A 346 -1.21 -1.01 16.75
N GLN A 347 -0.80 -0.50 17.92
CA GLN A 347 -0.09 -1.29 18.92
C GLN A 347 -1.09 -1.96 19.86
N VAL A 348 -1.90 -1.17 20.55
CA VAL A 348 -2.90 -1.68 21.50
C VAL A 348 -4.22 -0.97 21.27
N ARG A 349 -5.29 -1.76 21.13
CA ARG A 349 -6.67 -1.26 21.08
C ARG A 349 -7.41 -1.77 22.30
N VAL A 350 -7.81 -0.86 23.19
CA VAL A 350 -8.63 -1.18 24.36
C VAL A 350 -10.09 -1.04 23.96
N GLN A 351 -10.90 -2.09 24.18
CA GLN A 351 -12.33 -2.08 23.91
C GLN A 351 -13.12 -2.55 25.11
N LYS A 352 -14.30 -1.97 25.27
CA LYS A 352 -15.25 -2.38 26.28
C LYS A 352 -15.89 -3.71 25.88
N CYS A 353 -15.79 -4.71 26.74
CA CYS A 353 -16.67 -5.86 26.69
C CYS A 353 -17.99 -5.46 27.35
N GLY A 354 -19.08 -5.43 26.57
CA GLY A 354 -20.42 -5.33 27.15
C GLY A 354 -20.66 -6.50 28.11
N SER A 355 -21.47 -6.27 29.15
CA SER A 355 -21.92 -7.35 30.04
C SER A 355 -22.56 -8.45 29.18
N SER A 356 -22.02 -9.68 29.27
CA SER A 356 -22.50 -10.94 28.70
C SER A 356 -22.66 -11.13 27.17
N ASP A 357 -22.81 -10.08 26.35
CA ASP A 357 -23.28 -10.27 24.96
C ASP A 357 -22.21 -10.12 23.85
N ILE A 358 -20.97 -9.72 24.17
CA ILE A 358 -19.91 -9.70 23.17
C ILE A 358 -19.39 -11.12 22.95
N ASN A 359 -19.68 -11.66 21.77
CA ASN A 359 -19.20 -12.97 21.37
C ASN A 359 -17.69 -12.91 21.08
N VAL A 360 -16.89 -13.15 22.11
CA VAL A 360 -15.43 -13.22 22.05
C VAL A 360 -14.96 -14.21 20.98
N GLN A 361 -15.75 -15.25 20.65
CA GLN A 361 -15.43 -16.18 19.57
C GLN A 361 -15.50 -15.52 18.19
N LEU A 362 -16.46 -14.62 17.93
CA LEU A 362 -16.54 -13.89 16.65
C LEU A 362 -15.36 -12.94 16.49
N ILE A 363 -15.00 -12.22 17.57
CA ILE A 363 -13.81 -11.36 17.58
C ILE A 363 -12.57 -12.21 17.33
N THR A 364 -12.50 -13.40 17.92
CA THR A 364 -11.37 -14.33 17.76
C THR A 364 -11.24 -14.80 16.32
N ARG A 365 -12.32 -15.33 15.73
CA ARG A 365 -12.32 -15.87 14.36
C ARG A 365 -11.96 -14.84 13.29
N TYR A 366 -12.49 -13.62 13.39
CA TYR A 366 -12.31 -12.61 12.34
C TYR A 366 -11.23 -11.56 12.63
N GLY A 367 -11.00 -11.27 13.91
CA GLY A 367 -10.12 -10.19 14.36
C GLY A 367 -8.72 -10.64 14.74
N ILE A 368 -8.54 -11.89 15.18
CA ILE A 368 -7.30 -12.39 15.81
C ILE A 368 -6.61 -13.47 14.99
N THR A 369 -7.37 -14.36 14.34
CA THR A 369 -6.81 -15.47 13.57
C THR A 369 -5.73 -14.99 12.59
N PRO A 370 -4.51 -15.58 12.65
CA PRO A 370 -3.47 -15.30 11.66
C PRO A 370 -3.96 -15.59 10.25
N ARG A 371 -3.69 -14.69 9.31
CA ARG A 371 -3.95 -14.93 7.88
C ARG A 371 -2.71 -15.47 7.22
N LEU A 372 -2.79 -16.69 6.73
CA LEU A 372 -1.69 -17.35 6.04
C LEU A 372 -1.50 -16.73 4.67
N GLY A 373 -0.26 -16.40 4.33
CA GLY A 373 0.13 -15.92 3.01
C GLY A 373 0.85 -17.00 2.20
N GLN A 374 1.85 -16.57 1.42
CA GLN A 374 2.63 -17.49 0.61
C GLN A 374 3.53 -18.40 1.44
N LYS A 375 3.67 -19.65 1.01
CA LYS A 375 4.65 -20.60 1.52
C LYS A 375 5.99 -20.45 0.79
N ILE A 376 7.09 -20.29 1.53
CA ILE A 376 8.46 -20.28 0.99
C ILE A 376 9.25 -21.41 1.66
N GLY A 377 9.53 -22.47 0.90
CA GLY A 377 10.11 -23.70 1.46
C GLY A 377 9.20 -24.30 2.53
N ASP A 378 9.75 -24.52 3.73
CA ASP A 378 9.00 -25.00 4.89
C ASP A 378 8.40 -23.89 5.76
N VAL A 379 8.62 -22.62 5.40
CA VAL A 379 8.13 -21.47 6.16
C VAL A 379 6.81 -20.97 5.60
N GLN A 380 5.79 -20.96 6.45
CA GLN A 380 4.50 -20.34 6.16
C GLN A 380 4.53 -18.87 6.58
N LEU A 381 4.54 -17.97 5.60
CA LEU A 381 4.48 -16.54 5.88
C LEU A 381 3.05 -16.14 6.21
N LEU A 382 2.92 -15.06 6.95
CA LEU A 382 1.63 -14.44 7.23
C LEU A 382 1.39 -13.27 6.27
N ASP A 383 0.19 -13.21 5.73
CA ASP A 383 -0.30 -12.06 4.97
C ASP A 383 -0.70 -10.91 5.88
N ARG A 384 -1.07 -11.22 7.12
CA ARG A 384 -1.42 -10.23 8.13
C ARG A 384 -0.65 -10.50 9.39
N ILE A 385 -0.11 -9.44 9.97
CA ILE A 385 0.44 -9.48 11.31
C ILE A 385 -0.65 -9.94 12.30
N PRO A 386 -0.37 -10.95 13.13
CA PRO A 386 -1.37 -11.47 14.05
C PRO A 386 -1.70 -10.46 15.15
N THR A 387 -2.96 -10.49 15.59
CA THR A 387 -3.47 -9.68 16.69
C THR A 387 -3.66 -10.60 17.89
N ALA A 388 -2.99 -10.34 19.01
CA ALA A 388 -3.25 -11.06 20.25
C ALA A 388 -4.51 -10.51 20.94
N LEU A 389 -5.25 -11.41 21.58
CA LEU A 389 -6.38 -11.11 22.45
C LEU A 389 -5.94 -11.15 23.90
N VAL A 390 -6.18 -10.06 24.61
CA VAL A 390 -6.00 -9.98 26.06
C VAL A 390 -7.34 -9.63 26.67
N VAL A 391 -7.96 -10.58 27.36
CA VAL A 391 -9.21 -10.38 28.08
C VAL A 391 -8.89 -10.15 29.54
N VAL A 392 -9.30 -9.01 30.11
CA VAL A 392 -9.18 -8.75 31.55
C VAL A 392 -10.53 -8.34 32.12
N MET A 393 -11.04 -9.13 33.05
CA MET A 393 -12.41 -9.02 33.56
C MET A 393 -12.45 -9.01 35.08
N ASP A 394 -13.56 -8.57 35.65
CA ASP A 394 -13.84 -8.81 37.07
C ASP A 394 -14.13 -10.32 37.29
N PRO A 395 -13.85 -10.88 38.49
CA PRO A 395 -13.96 -12.32 38.76
C PRO A 395 -15.42 -12.82 38.92
N GLU A 396 -16.29 -12.51 37.96
CA GLU A 396 -17.72 -12.85 37.97
C GLU A 396 -18.10 -13.90 36.92
N HIS A 397 -19.17 -14.65 37.18
CA HIS A 397 -19.76 -15.65 36.27
C HIS A 397 -18.72 -16.65 35.72
N GLN A 398 -18.51 -16.67 34.41
CA GLN A 398 -17.56 -17.56 33.73
C GLN A 398 -16.09 -17.22 34.02
N TRP A 399 -15.82 -16.04 34.61
CA TRP A 399 -14.48 -15.58 34.95
C TRP A 399 -14.08 -15.88 36.38
N THR A 400 -14.98 -16.43 37.23
CA THR A 400 -14.70 -16.64 38.65
C THR A 400 -13.64 -17.72 38.90
N THR A 401 -13.76 -18.89 38.25
CA THR A 401 -12.86 -20.03 38.52
C THR A 401 -11.76 -20.16 37.46
N GLN A 402 -10.60 -20.68 37.86
CA GLN A 402 -9.53 -20.96 36.89
C GLN A 402 -9.99 -21.97 35.83
N ALA A 403 -10.72 -23.02 36.22
CA ALA A 403 -11.21 -24.05 35.31
C ALA A 403 -12.15 -23.49 34.22
N THR A 404 -13.04 -22.54 34.56
CA THR A 404 -13.92 -21.91 33.58
C THR A 404 -13.14 -20.98 32.64
N ARG A 405 -12.15 -20.24 33.16
CA ARG A 405 -11.25 -19.41 32.34
C ARG A 405 -10.44 -20.25 31.36
N ASP A 406 -9.87 -21.36 31.82
CA ASP A 406 -9.10 -22.29 30.99
C ASP A 406 -9.98 -22.93 29.91
N ASN A 407 -11.24 -23.24 30.24
CA ASN A 407 -12.20 -23.75 29.26
C ASN A 407 -12.51 -22.71 28.17
N VAL A 408 -12.75 -21.44 28.53
CA VAL A 408 -12.95 -20.38 27.54
C VAL A 408 -11.69 -20.20 26.69
N ARG A 409 -10.51 -20.16 27.32
CA ARG A 409 -9.22 -20.04 26.61
C ARG A 409 -9.05 -21.17 25.60
N ARG A 410 -9.33 -22.41 25.98
CA ARG A 410 -9.28 -23.59 25.10
C ARG A 410 -10.24 -23.44 23.92
N ILE A 411 -11.50 -23.08 24.15
CA ILE A 411 -12.48 -22.87 23.07
C ILE A 411 -12.00 -21.81 22.05
N LEU A 412 -11.40 -20.71 22.53
CA LEU A 412 -10.88 -19.67 21.65
C LEU A 412 -9.65 -20.17 20.85
N ARG A 413 -8.74 -20.90 21.50
CA ARG A 413 -7.57 -21.51 20.84
C ARG A 413 -7.98 -22.53 19.79
N ASP A 414 -8.94 -23.39 20.10
CA ASP A 414 -9.47 -24.40 19.18
C ASP A 414 -10.10 -23.72 17.96
N ALA A 415 -10.81 -22.60 18.14
CA ALA A 415 -11.36 -21.82 17.04
C ALA A 415 -10.29 -21.18 16.14
N ILE A 416 -9.17 -20.70 16.70
CA ILE A 416 -8.04 -20.18 15.90
C ILE A 416 -7.39 -21.33 15.13
N ARG A 417 -7.19 -22.48 15.79
CA ARG A 417 -6.59 -23.67 15.19
C ARG A 417 -7.41 -24.17 14.01
N GLU A 418 -8.72 -24.34 14.20
CA GLU A 418 -9.67 -24.73 13.14
C GLU A 418 -9.57 -23.80 11.92
N GLU A 419 -9.54 -22.48 12.14
CA GLU A 419 -9.49 -21.51 11.04
C GLU A 419 -8.12 -21.46 10.33
N VAL A 420 -7.01 -21.72 11.05
CA VAL A 420 -5.68 -21.87 10.44
C VAL A 420 -5.60 -23.15 9.61
N GLU A 421 -6.19 -24.25 10.09
CA GLU A 421 -6.28 -25.52 9.37
C GLU A 421 -7.14 -25.39 8.10
N LEU A 422 -8.25 -24.64 8.15
CA LEU A 422 -9.07 -24.33 6.97
C LEU A 422 -8.30 -23.53 5.90
N GLN A 423 -7.31 -22.72 6.31
CA GLN A 423 -6.39 -22.02 5.41
C GLN A 423 -5.23 -22.92 4.92
N GLY A 424 -5.17 -24.18 5.36
CA GLY A 424 -4.14 -25.16 4.96
C GLY A 424 -2.82 -25.05 5.73
N GLY A 425 -2.80 -24.41 6.90
CA GLY A 425 -1.62 -24.32 7.76
C GLY A 425 -1.76 -25.04 9.10
N GLU A 426 -0.72 -24.91 9.91
CA GLU A 426 -0.63 -25.48 11.26
C GLU A 426 -0.18 -24.39 12.23
N ILE A 427 -0.65 -24.42 13.48
CA ILE A 427 -0.25 -23.51 14.54
C ILE A 427 0.08 -24.28 15.82
N GLY A 428 1.24 -23.98 16.41
CA GLY A 428 1.71 -24.60 17.65
C GLY A 428 1.01 -24.06 18.89
N ASP A 429 1.00 -24.85 19.96
CA ASP A 429 0.41 -24.44 21.25
C ASP A 429 1.16 -23.25 21.87
N SER A 430 2.48 -23.19 21.70
CA SER A 430 3.27 -22.03 22.13
C SER A 430 2.82 -20.74 21.46
N ASP A 431 2.32 -20.82 20.22
CA ASP A 431 1.84 -19.66 19.50
C ASP A 431 0.43 -19.26 19.91
N LEU A 432 -0.45 -20.25 20.11
CA LEU A 432 -1.78 -20.05 20.66
C LEU A 432 -1.75 -19.48 22.09
N ASP A 433 -0.75 -19.85 22.89
CA ASP A 433 -0.61 -19.40 24.26
C ASP A 433 -0.43 -17.88 24.35
N TRP A 434 0.36 -17.27 23.47
CA TRP A 434 0.55 -15.82 23.48
C TRP A 434 -0.56 -15.08 22.72
N LEU A 435 -1.25 -15.73 21.78
CA LEU A 435 -2.37 -15.14 21.03
C LEU A 435 -3.61 -14.94 21.90
N VAL A 436 -3.85 -15.79 22.89
CA VAL A 436 -5.06 -15.74 23.73
C VAL A 436 -4.68 -15.75 25.21
N ASN A 437 -4.86 -14.59 25.85
CA ASN A 437 -4.59 -14.39 27.26
C ASN A 437 -5.88 -13.95 27.96
N ILE A 438 -6.24 -14.65 29.03
CA ILE A 438 -7.45 -14.39 29.82
C ILE A 438 -7.03 -14.21 31.27
N HIS A 439 -7.36 -13.04 31.83
CA HIS A 439 -6.99 -12.64 33.18
C HIS A 439 -8.18 -12.08 33.94
N VAL A 440 -8.01 -12.05 35.25
CA VAL A 440 -8.86 -11.30 36.18
C VAL A 440 -8.00 -10.40 37.03
N TRP A 441 -8.57 -9.35 37.60
CA TRP A 441 -7.85 -8.39 38.46
C TRP A 441 -7.42 -8.96 39.82
N GLY A 442 -7.89 -10.16 40.16
CA GLY A 442 -7.66 -10.83 41.43
C GLY A 442 -8.96 -11.44 41.95
N GLU A 443 -9.13 -11.44 43.27
CA GLU A 443 -10.39 -11.80 43.94
C GLU A 443 -11.36 -10.61 43.99
N ASP A 444 -10.85 -9.38 43.89
CA ASP A 444 -11.60 -8.14 43.92
C ASP A 444 -11.87 -7.58 42.51
N LYS A 445 -12.89 -6.73 42.41
CA LYS A 445 -13.16 -5.93 41.19
C LYS A 445 -12.14 -4.81 40.99
N TYR A 446 -12.03 -4.29 39.77
CA TYR A 446 -10.99 -3.34 39.36
C TYR A 446 -10.63 -2.25 40.38
N GLU A 447 -11.60 -1.47 40.87
CA GLU A 447 -11.30 -0.35 41.77
C GLU A 447 -10.73 -0.82 43.12
N LEU A 448 -11.25 -1.92 43.66
CA LEU A 448 -10.77 -2.47 44.92
C LEU A 448 -9.43 -3.19 44.71
N ALA A 449 -9.25 -3.89 43.59
CA ALA A 449 -8.00 -4.61 43.30
C ALA A 449 -6.78 -3.67 43.15
N ASN A 450 -6.98 -2.46 42.60
CA ASN A 450 -5.87 -1.57 42.27
C ASN A 450 -5.59 -0.48 43.31
N PHE A 451 -6.57 -0.09 44.11
CA PHE A 451 -6.47 1.00 45.07
C PHE A 451 -6.78 0.54 46.49
N THR A 452 -6.07 1.06 47.47
CA THR A 452 -6.30 0.84 48.90
C THR A 452 -7.41 1.75 49.42
N ASN A 453 -7.92 1.47 50.62
CA ASN A 453 -8.92 2.34 51.26
C ASN A 453 -8.35 3.73 51.56
N ASP A 454 -7.05 3.85 51.83
CA ASP A 454 -6.37 5.13 52.07
C ASP A 454 -6.32 6.01 50.81
N GLU A 455 -6.35 5.39 49.63
CA GLU A 455 -6.37 6.08 48.33
C GLU A 455 -7.80 6.39 47.88
N LEU A 456 -8.75 5.46 48.12
CA LEU A 456 -10.14 5.59 47.71
C LEU A 456 -10.92 6.60 48.55
N VAL A 457 -10.79 6.56 49.88
CA VAL A 457 -11.60 7.39 50.80
C VAL A 457 -11.43 8.88 50.52
N PRO A 458 -10.21 9.45 50.44
CA PRO A 458 -10.04 10.89 50.19
C PRO A 458 -10.68 11.33 48.87
N LYS A 459 -10.54 10.54 47.81
CA LYS A 459 -11.08 10.87 46.48
C LYS A 459 -12.59 10.74 46.40
N ILE A 460 -13.16 9.73 47.05
CA ILE A 460 -14.62 9.60 47.16
C ILE A 460 -15.19 10.77 47.98
N THR A 461 -14.56 11.14 49.09
CA THR A 461 -14.96 12.29 49.93
C THR A 461 -14.91 13.60 49.15
N GLU A 462 -13.82 13.87 48.44
CA GLU A 462 -13.64 15.04 47.57
C GLU A 462 -14.77 15.16 46.53
N ILE A 463 -15.08 14.06 45.85
CA ILE A 463 -16.17 14.01 44.85
C ILE A 463 -17.54 14.17 45.51
N ALA A 464 -17.76 13.56 46.68
CA ALA A 464 -19.03 13.66 47.39
C ALA A 464 -19.30 15.10 47.88
N LEU A 465 -18.27 15.79 48.39
CA LEU A 465 -18.35 17.20 48.80
C LEU A 465 -18.64 18.11 47.61
N SER A 466 -17.93 17.93 46.49
CA SER A 466 -18.15 18.75 45.28
C SER A 466 -19.54 18.56 44.66
N ARG A 467 -20.17 17.39 44.89
CA ARG A 467 -21.56 17.12 44.50
C ARG A 467 -22.60 17.54 45.56
N GLY A 468 -22.18 18.16 46.65
CA GLY A 468 -23.06 18.65 47.71
C GLY A 468 -23.73 17.56 48.54
N ASN A 469 -23.09 16.38 48.70
CA ASN A 469 -23.61 15.33 49.57
C ASN A 469 -23.47 15.78 51.05
N PRO A 470 -24.58 15.99 51.78
CA PRO A 470 -24.53 16.53 53.14
C PRO A 470 -23.88 15.56 54.15
N LEU A 471 -23.86 14.27 53.83
CA LEU A 471 -23.23 13.24 54.69
C LEU A 471 -21.70 13.34 54.66
N ALA A 472 -21.12 13.84 53.57
CA ALA A 472 -19.67 13.91 53.37
C ALA A 472 -18.95 14.89 54.31
N SER A 473 -19.70 15.83 54.92
CA SER A 473 -19.17 16.80 55.88
C SER A 473 -19.35 16.38 57.35
N THR A 474 -19.81 15.15 57.60
CA THR A 474 -20.06 14.65 58.97
C THR A 474 -18.84 13.93 59.54
N ASP A 475 -18.61 14.05 60.85
CA ASP A 475 -17.46 13.41 61.54
C ASP A 475 -17.45 11.87 61.42
N GLY A 476 -18.60 11.25 61.11
CA GLY A 476 -18.74 9.80 60.92
C GLY A 476 -18.49 9.30 59.49
N TRP A 477 -18.30 10.20 58.52
CA TRP A 477 -18.23 9.86 57.10
C TRP A 477 -17.08 8.91 56.75
N GLU A 478 -15.84 9.30 57.08
CA GLU A 478 -14.66 8.51 56.70
C GLU A 478 -14.61 7.13 57.37
N PRO A 479 -14.88 7.00 58.69
CA PRO A 479 -14.95 5.69 59.33
C PRO A 479 -16.03 4.79 58.70
N GLU A 480 -17.20 5.34 58.40
CA GLU A 480 -18.29 4.58 57.78
C GLU A 480 -17.94 4.14 56.35
N LEU A 481 -17.40 5.05 55.53
CA LEU A 481 -16.99 4.72 54.15
C LEU A 481 -15.90 3.64 54.15
N ARG A 482 -14.90 3.75 55.03
CA ARG A 482 -13.85 2.75 55.17
C ARG A 482 -14.42 1.39 55.57
N ALA A 483 -15.33 1.34 56.55
CA ALA A 483 -15.96 0.11 56.97
C ALA A 483 -16.76 -0.56 55.84
N LYS A 484 -17.46 0.24 55.02
CA LYS A 484 -18.22 -0.26 53.87
C LYS A 484 -17.32 -0.75 52.73
N LEU A 485 -16.21 -0.06 52.45
CA LEU A 485 -15.21 -0.51 51.46
C LEU A 485 -14.54 -1.80 51.91
N GLU A 486 -14.23 -1.91 53.20
CA GLU A 486 -13.66 -3.14 53.78
C GLU A 486 -14.65 -4.31 53.70
N ALA A 487 -15.92 -4.07 54.05
CA ALA A 487 -16.98 -5.05 53.87
C ALA A 487 -17.17 -5.43 52.39
N ALA A 488 -16.98 -4.49 51.46
CA ALA A 488 -17.07 -4.79 50.04
C ALA A 488 -15.93 -5.72 49.59
N ARG A 489 -14.69 -5.54 50.07
CA ARG A 489 -13.57 -6.46 49.80
C ARG A 489 -13.81 -7.85 50.35
N GLN A 490 -14.23 -7.94 51.62
CA GLN A 490 -14.49 -9.22 52.29
C GLN A 490 -15.58 -10.04 51.58
N ASN A 491 -16.50 -9.37 50.89
CA ASN A 491 -17.58 -10.01 50.14
C ASN A 491 -17.37 -9.94 48.61
N HIS A 492 -16.22 -9.46 48.14
CA HIS A 492 -15.88 -9.27 46.71
C HIS A 492 -16.95 -8.50 45.90
N HIS A 493 -17.57 -7.50 46.52
CA HIS A 493 -18.61 -6.67 45.90
C HIS A 493 -18.03 -5.55 45.02
N ASP A 494 -18.78 -5.12 44.00
CA ASP A 494 -18.46 -3.91 43.22
C ASP A 494 -18.47 -2.67 44.13
N ILE A 495 -17.55 -1.73 43.87
CA ILE A 495 -17.50 -0.43 44.55
C ILE A 495 -18.83 0.35 44.48
N LYS A 496 -19.70 0.08 43.50
CA LYS A 496 -21.07 0.61 43.45
C LYS A 496 -21.91 0.26 44.68
N VAL A 497 -21.68 -0.89 45.31
CA VAL A 497 -22.42 -1.31 46.52
C VAL A 497 -22.14 -0.36 47.68
N PRO A 498 -20.87 -0.14 48.13
CA PRO A 498 -20.59 0.82 49.17
C PRO A 498 -20.97 2.26 48.76
N LEU A 499 -20.75 2.67 47.51
CA LEU A 499 -21.14 4.00 47.03
C LEU A 499 -22.67 4.23 47.06
N GLY A 500 -23.45 3.20 46.72
CA GLY A 500 -24.91 3.23 46.78
C GLY A 500 -25.42 3.33 48.21
N GLN A 501 -24.80 2.58 49.14
CA GLN A 501 -25.11 2.67 50.57
C GLN A 501 -24.78 4.06 51.16
N MET A 502 -23.74 4.71 50.66
CA MET A 502 -23.35 6.08 51.04
C MET A 502 -24.12 7.18 50.28
N ARG A 503 -25.06 6.79 49.40
CA ARG A 503 -25.90 7.70 48.58
C ARG A 503 -25.10 8.64 47.67
N ILE A 504 -23.96 8.18 47.14
CA ILE A 504 -23.03 9.00 46.32
C ILE A 504 -23.41 8.99 44.82
N GLY A 505 -24.29 8.08 44.40
CA GLY A 505 -24.68 7.90 42.99
C GLY A 505 -23.56 7.31 42.13
N ASP A 506 -23.76 7.26 40.81
CA ASP A 506 -22.71 6.81 39.89
C ASP A 506 -21.63 7.90 39.76
N ILE A 507 -20.47 7.63 40.35
CA ILE A 507 -19.26 8.47 40.27
C ILE A 507 -18.11 7.78 39.54
N LYS A 508 -18.29 6.59 38.96
CA LYS A 508 -17.15 5.76 38.50
C LYS A 508 -16.19 6.52 37.58
N THR A 509 -16.70 7.26 36.59
CA THR A 509 -15.88 8.06 35.66
C THR A 509 -15.14 9.19 36.37
N ALA A 510 -15.81 9.93 37.26
CA ALA A 510 -15.17 11.02 38.01
C ALA A 510 -14.12 10.48 39.00
N LEU A 511 -14.41 9.34 39.62
CA LEU A 511 -13.51 8.64 40.52
C LEU A 511 -12.27 8.13 39.77
N ALA A 512 -12.43 7.56 38.58
CA ALA A 512 -11.32 7.16 37.72
C ALA A 512 -10.40 8.34 37.41
N THR A 513 -10.96 9.46 36.92
CA THR A 513 -10.15 10.66 36.62
C THR A 513 -9.42 11.18 37.87
N ALA A 514 -10.06 11.17 39.04
CA ALA A 514 -9.46 11.62 40.29
C ALA A 514 -8.37 10.67 40.83
N LEU A 515 -8.48 9.37 40.54
CA LEU A 515 -7.53 8.34 40.96
C LEU A 515 -6.35 8.17 40.00
N TRP A 516 -6.45 8.65 38.76
CA TRP A 516 -5.36 8.53 37.78
C TRP A 516 -3.99 9.02 38.30
N PRO A 517 -3.85 10.20 38.91
CA PRO A 517 -2.55 10.65 39.44
C PRO A 517 -2.00 9.74 40.54
N VAL A 518 -2.89 9.14 41.35
CA VAL A 518 -2.53 8.20 42.41
C VAL A 518 -2.02 6.90 41.80
N LEU A 519 -2.74 6.37 40.80
CA LEU A 519 -2.33 5.17 40.07
C LEU A 519 -0.97 5.36 39.39
N LEU A 520 -0.76 6.50 38.72
CA LEU A 520 0.48 6.80 38.03
C LEU A 520 1.67 6.82 38.99
N ALA A 521 1.58 7.60 40.08
CA ALA A 521 2.64 7.68 41.07
C ALA A 521 2.98 6.32 41.69
N LYS A 522 1.96 5.48 41.92
CA LYS A 522 2.15 4.11 42.39
C LYS A 522 2.88 3.26 41.36
N CYS A 523 2.47 3.33 40.09
CA CYS A 523 3.11 2.58 39.01
C CYS A 523 4.57 2.99 38.80
N GLU A 524 4.88 4.30 38.85
CA GLU A 524 6.25 4.81 38.75
C GLU A 524 7.14 4.28 39.87
N LEU A 525 6.63 4.25 41.11
CA LEU A 525 7.35 3.69 42.25
C LEU A 525 7.61 2.19 42.09
N GLU A 526 6.62 1.43 41.63
CA GLU A 526 6.76 -0.01 41.37
C GLU A 526 7.77 -0.29 40.24
N LEU A 527 7.75 0.50 39.16
CA LEU A 527 8.73 0.39 38.08
C LEU A 527 10.14 0.74 38.54
N ALA A 528 10.30 1.79 39.34
CA ALA A 528 11.61 2.21 39.85
C ALA A 528 12.20 1.20 40.85
N SER A 529 11.35 0.55 41.65
CA SER A 529 11.77 -0.47 42.62
C SER A 529 11.90 -1.88 42.04
N GLY A 530 11.34 -2.12 40.85
CA GLY A 530 11.28 -3.44 40.22
C GLY A 530 10.30 -4.42 40.87
N LYS A 531 9.49 -3.96 41.84
CA LYS A 531 8.51 -4.81 42.56
C LYS A 531 7.10 -4.44 42.10
N ILE A 532 6.60 -5.17 41.11
CA ILE A 532 5.26 -4.98 40.56
C ILE A 532 4.24 -5.66 41.47
N THR A 533 3.28 -4.90 41.97
CA THR A 533 2.19 -5.36 42.83
C THR A 533 0.81 -4.88 42.40
N THR A 534 0.74 -3.81 41.61
CA THR A 534 -0.52 -3.28 41.11
C THR A 534 -1.03 -4.11 39.93
N PRO A 535 -2.21 -4.74 40.02
CA PRO A 535 -2.71 -5.65 38.98
C PRO A 535 -2.78 -5.03 37.58
N VAL A 536 -3.22 -3.78 37.46
CA VAL A 536 -3.30 -3.11 36.15
C VAL A 536 -1.93 -2.87 35.53
N LEU A 537 -0.91 -2.57 36.33
CA LEU A 537 0.45 -2.40 35.83
C LEU A 537 1.03 -3.73 35.33
N GLU A 538 0.81 -4.81 36.08
CA GLU A 538 1.25 -6.15 35.68
C GLU A 538 0.67 -6.54 34.30
N ARG A 539 -0.64 -6.35 34.10
CA ARG A 539 -1.29 -6.66 32.81
C ARG A 539 -0.80 -5.77 31.67
N VAL A 540 -0.57 -4.48 31.93
CA VAL A 540 -0.05 -3.57 30.90
C VAL A 540 1.41 -3.91 30.53
N LEU A 541 2.23 -4.37 31.47
CA LEU A 541 3.59 -4.83 31.17
C LEU A 541 3.59 -6.12 30.35
N GLU A 542 2.67 -7.04 30.62
CA GLU A 542 2.45 -8.24 29.78
C GLU A 542 2.03 -7.85 28.36
N VAL A 543 1.07 -6.93 28.21
CA VAL A 543 0.69 -6.38 26.89
C VAL A 543 1.89 -5.79 26.17
N ARG A 544 2.78 -5.05 26.87
CA ARG A 544 4.01 -4.50 26.28
C ARG A 544 4.94 -5.59 25.75
N GLN A 545 5.08 -6.70 26.45
CA GLN A 545 5.89 -7.84 26.00
C GLN A 545 5.29 -8.49 24.74
N ILE A 546 3.98 -8.65 24.69
CA ILE A 546 3.27 -9.17 23.52
C ILE A 546 3.48 -8.24 22.31
N VAL A 547 3.30 -6.92 22.48
CA VAL A 547 3.55 -5.94 21.42
C VAL A 547 5.00 -6.03 20.92
N ALA A 548 5.98 -6.11 21.82
CA ALA A 548 7.39 -6.20 21.45
C ALA A 548 7.69 -7.46 20.63
N ARG A 549 7.12 -8.62 21.02
CA ARG A 549 7.24 -9.88 20.29
C ARG A 549 6.64 -9.78 18.89
N LEU A 550 5.44 -9.22 18.80
CA LEU A 550 4.73 -9.08 17.52
C LEU A 550 5.40 -8.07 16.59
N SER A 551 6.00 -7.02 17.13
CA SER A 551 6.63 -5.94 16.36
C SER A 551 7.95 -6.35 15.70
N GLY A 552 8.49 -7.54 15.99
CA GLY A 552 9.65 -8.09 15.28
C GLY A 552 9.37 -8.28 13.79
N THR A 553 10.35 -7.98 12.94
CA THR A 553 10.24 -8.17 11.49
C THR A 553 10.11 -9.66 11.15
N GLY A 554 9.01 -10.04 10.50
CA GLY A 554 8.84 -11.38 9.92
C GLY A 554 8.37 -12.47 10.90
N TYR A 555 7.32 -12.21 11.68
CA TYR A 555 6.67 -13.28 12.44
C TYR A 555 6.13 -14.36 11.46
N ALA A 556 6.64 -15.57 11.60
CA ALA A 556 6.21 -16.76 10.89
C ALA A 556 5.70 -17.78 11.92
N LEU A 557 4.68 -18.55 11.55
CA LEU A 557 4.19 -19.62 12.42
C LEU A 557 5.25 -20.72 12.48
N GLN A 558 5.64 -21.10 13.70
CA GLN A 558 6.51 -22.26 13.87
C GLN A 558 5.68 -23.51 13.67
N ARG A 559 6.12 -24.38 12.77
CA ARG A 559 5.50 -25.69 12.62
C ARG A 559 5.74 -26.48 13.92
N PRO A 560 4.73 -27.19 14.47
CA PRO A 560 5.01 -28.16 15.51
C PRO A 560 6.09 -29.14 15.02
N PRO A 561 7.02 -29.57 15.89
CA PRO A 561 8.03 -30.55 15.50
C PRO A 561 7.34 -31.77 14.89
N TYR A 562 7.83 -32.21 13.74
CA TYR A 562 7.30 -33.37 13.02
C TYR A 562 7.43 -34.59 13.93
N ASP A 563 6.31 -35.09 14.44
CA ASP A 563 6.29 -36.32 15.22
C ASP A 563 6.40 -37.49 14.23
N GLU A 564 7.61 -38.03 14.05
CA GLU A 564 7.89 -39.17 13.16
C GLU A 564 7.18 -40.48 13.59
N THR A 565 6.31 -40.43 14.59
CA THR A 565 5.69 -41.59 15.23
C THR A 565 4.42 -42.10 14.55
N HIS A 566 3.91 -41.47 13.49
CA HIS A 566 2.70 -41.92 12.79
C HIS A 566 2.84 -42.13 11.27
N ALA A 567 4.04 -42.05 10.70
CA ALA A 567 4.30 -42.49 9.32
C ALA A 567 4.69 -43.98 9.31
N GLY A 568 3.78 -44.85 9.73
CA GLY A 568 4.07 -46.27 9.84
C GLY A 568 2.88 -47.13 10.22
N GLU A 569 1.73 -46.96 9.56
CA GLU A 569 0.73 -48.03 9.34
C GLU A 569 0.14 -47.95 7.93
#